data_AF-A0A7W5UAF3-F1
#
_entry.id   AF-A0A7W5UAF3-F1
#
_cell.length_a   1.000
_cell.length_b   1.000
_cell.length_c   1.000
_cell.angle_alpha   90.00
_cell.angle_beta   90.00
_cell.angle_gamma   90.00
#
_symmetry.space_group_name_H-M   'P 1'
#
loop_
_entity.id
_entity.type
_entity.pdbx_description
1 polymer ?
#
loop_
_entity_poly.entity_id
_entity_poly.type
_entity_poly.pdbx_seq_one_letter_code
_entity_poly.pdbx_strand_id
1 'polypeptide(L)'
;MRRPVENHNLVLINGGGRKPSAWIEVPQTIICPSPENHSEPTTFRIAGANVRKALDAGNRQPLLDLWCLVHGQIPPVNNALTRWGNSDVPASLCSMSSAHACFRGIKRPLGDDDQGYDVYAYVTKPGVRFKYAPSMGCVIEAVTVPSDLVCVIYVRMDYPYGRHHPSGKSTPMSRGIVTHWEVVEADENGLLPIDHKQRYRRRLW
;
A
#
# COMPACT_ATOMS: atom_id res chain seq x y z
N MET A 1 -48.23 40.42 17.34
CA MET A 1 -48.33 39.44 16.23
C MET A 1 -47.03 38.64 16.16
N ARG A 2 -47.03 37.36 16.56
CA ARG A 2 -45.87 36.47 16.42
C ARG A 2 -45.98 35.72 15.09
N ARG A 3 -44.96 35.75 14.25
CA ARG A 3 -44.91 34.97 13.01
C ARG A 3 -44.72 33.49 13.34
N PRO A 4 -45.38 32.56 12.63
CA PRO A 4 -45.17 31.13 12.83
C PRO A 4 -43.77 30.75 12.32
N VAL A 5 -43.08 29.90 13.08
CA VAL A 5 -41.79 29.32 12.69
C VAL A 5 -42.09 28.21 11.69
N GLU A 6 -41.65 28.38 10.44
CA GLU A 6 -41.73 27.33 9.43
C GLU A 6 -40.76 26.21 9.81
N ASN A 7 -41.30 25.07 10.23
CA ASN A 7 -40.53 23.84 10.41
C ASN A 7 -39.97 23.42 9.05
N HIS A 8 -38.71 23.76 8.79
CA HIS A 8 -37.98 23.22 7.65
C HIS A 8 -37.70 21.75 7.94
N ASN A 9 -38.42 20.84 7.28
CA ASN A 9 -38.12 19.42 7.30
C ASN A 9 -36.73 19.21 6.66
N LEU A 10 -35.72 19.06 7.50
CA LEU A 10 -34.40 18.61 7.05
C LEU A 10 -34.52 17.15 6.63
N VAL A 11 -34.60 16.93 5.32
CA VAL A 11 -34.52 15.58 4.74
C VAL A 11 -33.04 15.22 4.68
N LEU A 12 -32.63 14.22 5.47
CA LEU A 12 -31.33 13.61 5.31
C LEU A 12 -31.31 12.88 3.96
N ILE A 13 -30.65 13.46 2.95
CA ILE A 13 -30.39 12.76 1.70
C ILE A 13 -29.33 11.71 2.01
N ASN A 14 -29.75 10.51 2.39
CA ASN A 14 -28.89 9.34 2.39
C ASN A 14 -28.40 9.14 0.95
N GLY A 15 -27.09 9.27 0.75
CA GLY A 15 -26.47 9.33 -0.56
C GLY A 15 -26.92 8.23 -1.51
N GLY A 16 -27.73 8.61 -2.51
CA GLY A 16 -27.82 8.07 -3.87
C GLY A 16 -27.98 6.58 -4.16
N GLY A 17 -28.00 5.67 -3.18
CA GLY A 17 -28.12 4.21 -3.41
C GLY A 17 -27.05 3.60 -4.33
N ARG A 18 -26.04 4.38 -4.73
CA ARG A 18 -24.96 3.93 -5.62
C ARG A 18 -23.95 3.21 -4.76
N LYS A 19 -23.61 1.98 -5.15
CA LYS A 19 -22.46 1.27 -4.59
C LYS A 19 -21.24 2.22 -4.64
N PRO A 20 -20.48 2.35 -3.54
CA PRO A 20 -19.26 3.16 -3.56
C PRO A 20 -18.36 2.70 -4.71
N SER A 21 -17.64 3.64 -5.30
CA SER A 21 -16.76 3.32 -6.43
C SER A 21 -15.74 2.27 -6.00
N ALA A 22 -15.57 1.21 -6.80
CA ALA A 22 -14.76 0.03 -6.45
C ALA A 22 -13.33 0.36 -6.01
N TRP A 23 -12.75 1.48 -6.47
CA TRP A 23 -11.41 1.88 -6.06
C TRP A 23 -11.29 2.33 -4.60
N ILE A 24 -12.39 2.73 -3.96
CA ILE A 24 -12.44 3.09 -2.53
C ILE A 24 -12.39 1.84 -1.64
N GLU A 25 -12.69 0.67 -2.19
CA GLU A 25 -12.58 -0.60 -1.49
C GLU A 25 -11.10 -0.99 -1.37
N VAL A 26 -10.56 -0.85 -0.16
CA VAL A 26 -9.18 -1.21 0.14
C VAL A 26 -9.00 -2.73 0.02
N PRO A 27 -8.06 -3.22 -0.82
CA PRO A 27 -7.73 -4.64 -0.89
C PRO A 27 -7.38 -5.19 0.50
N GLN A 28 -7.84 -6.40 0.82
CA GLN A 28 -7.68 -6.96 2.17
C GLN A 28 -6.33 -7.65 2.37
N THR A 29 -5.80 -8.27 1.32
CA THR A 29 -4.57 -9.06 1.37
C THR A 29 -3.73 -8.87 0.11
N ILE A 30 -2.46 -9.24 0.21
CA ILE A 30 -1.53 -9.31 -0.90
C ILE A 30 -0.66 -10.56 -0.79
N ILE A 31 -0.38 -11.18 -1.93
CA ILE A 31 0.56 -12.30 -2.06
C ILE A 31 1.92 -11.76 -2.50
N CYS A 32 3.00 -12.20 -1.88
CA CYS A 32 4.36 -11.78 -2.20
C CYS A 32 5.39 -12.83 -1.75
N PRO A 33 6.68 -12.69 -2.10
CA PRO A 33 7.73 -13.55 -1.60
C PRO A 33 7.80 -13.60 -0.06
N SER A 34 8.10 -14.76 0.49
CA SER A 34 8.33 -14.96 1.92
C SER A 34 9.62 -14.26 2.35
N PRO A 35 9.66 -13.63 3.54
CA PRO A 35 10.91 -13.09 4.05
C PRO A 35 11.96 -14.17 4.29
N GLU A 36 11.54 -15.40 4.59
CA GLU A 36 12.43 -16.53 4.89
C GLU A 36 13.01 -17.15 3.61
N ASN A 37 12.24 -17.16 2.53
CA ASN A 37 12.62 -17.73 1.25
C ASN A 37 11.97 -16.97 0.09
N HIS A 38 12.77 -16.34 -0.76
CA HIS A 38 12.29 -15.53 -1.89
C HIS A 38 11.46 -16.34 -2.90
N SER A 39 11.70 -17.64 -3.02
CA SER A 39 10.95 -18.50 -3.95
C SER A 39 9.57 -18.93 -3.45
N GLU A 40 9.28 -18.77 -2.16
CA GLU A 40 8.02 -19.21 -1.55
C GLU A 40 7.02 -18.06 -1.44
N PRO A 41 5.77 -18.22 -1.90
CA PRO A 41 4.76 -17.19 -1.71
C PRO A 41 4.26 -17.17 -0.26
N THR A 42 3.96 -15.97 0.22
CA THR A 42 3.28 -15.72 1.49
C THR A 42 2.21 -14.65 1.31
N THR A 43 1.24 -14.62 2.22
CA THR A 43 0.14 -13.67 2.19
C THR A 43 0.20 -12.75 3.40
N PHE A 44 0.04 -11.44 3.15
CA PHE A 44 -0.07 -10.42 4.18
C PHE A 44 -1.41 -9.71 4.11
N ARG A 45 -1.91 -9.28 5.26
CA ARG A 45 -3.09 -8.41 5.37
C ARG A 45 -2.69 -6.96 5.14
N ILE A 46 -3.60 -6.13 4.65
CA ILE A 46 -3.35 -4.70 4.45
C ILE A 46 -4.08 -3.90 5.55
N ALA A 47 -3.36 -3.03 6.25
CA ALA A 47 -3.94 -2.13 7.25
C ALA A 47 -4.75 -1.01 6.57
N GLY A 48 -6.03 -1.27 6.31
CA GLY A 48 -6.90 -0.29 5.63
C GLY A 48 -7.28 0.94 6.47
N ALA A 49 -7.05 0.95 7.77
CA ALA A 49 -7.47 2.04 8.66
C ALA A 49 -6.82 3.39 8.31
N ASN A 50 -5.52 3.40 8.00
CA ASN A 50 -4.80 4.64 7.65
C ASN A 50 -5.24 5.20 6.30
N VAL A 51 -5.47 4.32 5.33
CA VAL A 51 -5.97 4.70 4.01
C VAL A 51 -7.38 5.30 4.11
N ARG A 52 -8.27 4.69 4.91
CA ARG A 52 -9.61 5.22 5.16
C ARG A 52 -9.55 6.59 5.83
N LYS A 53 -8.75 6.75 6.88
CA LYS A 53 -8.55 8.07 7.53
C LYS A 53 -8.06 9.13 6.54
N ALA A 54 -7.12 8.79 5.65
CA ALA A 54 -6.64 9.70 4.62
C ALA A 54 -7.75 10.09 3.64
N LEU A 55 -8.59 9.13 3.23
CA LEU A 55 -9.73 9.37 2.35
C LEU A 55 -10.80 10.26 3.01
N ASP A 56 -11.09 10.04 4.29
CA ASP A 56 -12.02 10.87 5.07
C ASP A 56 -11.50 12.32 5.17
N ALA A 57 -10.18 12.51 5.22
CA ALA A 57 -9.52 13.81 5.14
C ALA A 57 -9.40 14.38 3.71
N GLY A 58 -9.97 13.70 2.70
CA GLY A 58 -9.92 14.11 1.29
C GLY A 58 -8.61 13.78 0.56
N ASN A 59 -7.63 13.18 1.23
CA ASN A 59 -6.36 12.77 0.65
C ASN A 59 -6.48 11.39 -0.02
N ARG A 60 -6.55 11.40 -1.35
CA ARG A 60 -6.74 10.19 -2.17
C ARG A 60 -5.43 9.52 -2.57
N GLN A 61 -4.30 10.22 -2.45
CA GLN A 61 -3.01 9.73 -2.95
C GLN A 61 -2.57 8.41 -2.28
N PRO A 62 -2.71 8.21 -0.96
CA PRO A 62 -2.35 6.94 -0.32
C PRO A 62 -3.11 5.75 -0.89
N LEU A 63 -4.40 5.91 -1.23
CA LEU A 63 -5.18 4.84 -1.84
C LEU A 63 -4.68 4.52 -3.26
N LEU A 64 -4.34 5.54 -4.06
CA LEU A 64 -3.76 5.33 -5.39
C LEU A 64 -2.39 4.64 -5.31
N ASP A 65 -1.56 5.05 -4.35
CA ASP A 65 -0.26 4.44 -4.10
C ASP A 65 -0.41 2.98 -3.61
N LEU A 66 -1.43 2.68 -2.81
CA LEU A 66 -1.73 1.30 -2.41
C LEU A 66 -2.04 0.42 -3.63
N TRP A 67 -2.96 0.84 -4.49
CA TRP A 67 -3.32 0.08 -5.69
C TRP A 67 -2.11 -0.13 -6.61
N CYS A 68 -1.33 0.93 -6.81
CA CYS A 68 -0.27 0.95 -7.79
C CYS A 68 1.04 0.34 -7.30
N LEU A 69 1.52 0.72 -6.11
CA LEU A 69 2.86 0.40 -5.60
C LEU A 69 2.87 -0.85 -4.73
N VAL A 70 1.78 -1.11 -4.02
CA VAL A 70 1.65 -2.31 -3.19
C VAL A 70 1.02 -3.41 -4.02
N HIS A 71 -0.16 -3.19 -4.59
CA HIS A 71 -0.91 -4.23 -5.31
C HIS A 71 -0.46 -4.42 -6.77
N GLY A 72 0.24 -3.46 -7.37
CA GLY A 72 0.69 -3.53 -8.77
C GLY A 72 -0.46 -3.53 -9.77
N GLN A 73 -1.57 -2.86 -9.47
CA GLN A 73 -2.75 -2.80 -10.32
C GLN A 73 -3.11 -1.35 -10.66
N ILE A 74 -3.72 -1.16 -11.84
CA ILE A 74 -4.34 0.11 -12.19
C ILE A 74 -5.50 0.33 -11.21
N PRO A 75 -5.56 1.47 -10.48
CA PRO A 75 -6.68 1.76 -9.60
C PRO A 75 -8.00 1.67 -10.38
N PRO A 76 -9.05 0.99 -9.87
CA PRO A 76 -10.30 0.78 -10.59
C PRO A 76 -11.19 2.04 -10.58
N VAL A 77 -10.62 3.13 -11.07
CA VAL A 77 -11.23 4.44 -11.28
C VAL A 77 -11.90 4.42 -12.65
N ASN A 78 -13.02 5.15 -12.79
CA ASN A 78 -13.72 5.27 -14.06
C ASN A 78 -12.76 5.67 -15.19
N ASN A 79 -12.88 4.97 -16.33
CA ASN A 79 -12.08 5.14 -17.54
C ASN A 79 -10.57 4.84 -17.40
N ALA A 80 -10.08 4.44 -16.23
CA ALA A 80 -8.65 4.15 -16.04
C ALA A 80 -8.19 2.93 -16.86
N LEU A 81 -8.94 1.82 -16.78
CA LEU A 81 -8.64 0.61 -17.57
C LEU A 81 -8.77 0.86 -19.08
N THR A 82 -9.73 1.66 -19.52
CA THR A 82 -9.84 2.03 -20.95
C THR A 82 -8.63 2.85 -21.42
N ARG A 83 -8.10 3.73 -20.56
CA ARG A 83 -6.98 4.62 -20.92
C ARG A 83 -5.61 3.95 -20.82
N TRP A 84 -5.41 3.06 -19.85
CA TRP A 84 -4.09 2.47 -19.57
C TRP A 84 -4.04 0.94 -19.61
N GLY A 85 -5.18 0.24 -19.72
CA GLY A 85 -5.23 -1.22 -19.67
C GLY A 85 -4.56 -1.94 -20.84
N ASN A 86 -4.48 -1.30 -22.01
CA ASN A 86 -3.83 -1.83 -23.22
C ASN A 86 -2.52 -1.06 -23.57
N SER A 87 -1.97 -0.31 -22.62
CA SER A 87 -0.73 0.46 -22.81
C SER A 87 0.47 -0.27 -22.20
N ASP A 88 1.67 0.32 -22.24
CA ASP A 88 2.86 -0.22 -21.54
C ASP A 88 2.81 -0.01 -20.01
N VAL A 89 1.78 0.70 -19.51
CA VAL A 89 1.62 1.00 -18.08
C VAL A 89 1.52 -0.27 -17.22
N PRO A 90 0.67 -1.28 -17.51
CA PRO A 90 0.57 -2.49 -16.69
C PRO A 90 1.90 -3.24 -16.56
N ALA A 91 2.73 -3.26 -17.61
CA ALA A 91 4.06 -3.87 -17.57
C ALA A 91 5.05 -3.10 -16.71
N SER A 92 4.82 -1.79 -16.52
CA SER A 92 5.65 -0.89 -15.70
C SER A 92 5.17 -0.79 -14.24
N LEU A 93 4.04 -1.41 -13.91
CA LEU A 93 3.55 -1.51 -12.54
C LEU A 93 4.36 -2.54 -11.76
N CYS A 94 4.64 -2.23 -10.50
CA CYS A 94 5.27 -3.16 -9.58
C CYS A 94 4.35 -3.38 -8.39
N SER A 95 4.20 -4.64 -8.01
CA SER A 95 3.57 -5.04 -6.77
C SER A 95 4.62 -5.42 -5.74
N MET A 96 4.19 -5.60 -4.50
CA MET A 96 4.98 -6.26 -3.48
C MET A 96 5.43 -7.68 -3.90
N SER A 97 4.71 -8.34 -4.81
CA SER A 97 5.12 -9.65 -5.34
C SER A 97 6.35 -9.59 -6.24
N SER A 98 6.65 -8.42 -6.79
CA SER A 98 7.86 -8.14 -7.57
C SER A 98 9.03 -7.58 -6.73
N ALA A 99 8.95 -7.68 -5.40
CA ALA A 99 10.02 -7.21 -4.53
C ALA A 99 11.34 -7.94 -4.82
N HIS A 100 12.40 -7.16 -4.98
CA HIS A 100 13.74 -7.64 -5.32
C HIS A 100 14.71 -7.61 -4.13
N ALA A 101 14.32 -6.96 -3.03
CA ALA A 101 15.06 -7.05 -1.77
C ALA A 101 14.10 -7.07 -0.57
N CYS A 102 14.52 -7.76 0.49
CA CYS A 102 13.82 -7.79 1.76
C CYS A 102 14.78 -7.59 2.93
N PHE A 103 14.41 -6.70 3.84
CA PHE A 103 15.17 -6.42 5.05
C PHE A 103 14.34 -6.76 6.28
N ARG A 104 15.02 -7.24 7.31
CA ARG A 104 14.46 -7.43 8.64
C ARG A 104 15.01 -6.38 9.60
N GLY A 105 14.10 -5.82 10.38
CA GLY A 105 14.37 -4.90 11.45
C GLY A 105 14.72 -3.52 10.92
N ILE A 106 14.03 -2.51 11.44
CA ILE A 106 14.33 -1.11 11.19
C ILE A 106 15.14 -0.54 12.36
N LYS A 107 16.09 0.35 12.09
CA LYS A 107 16.92 1.02 13.10
C LYS A 107 16.27 2.33 13.57
N ARG A 108 14.95 2.28 13.81
CA ARG A 108 14.16 3.38 14.38
C ARG A 108 12.97 2.82 15.16
N PRO A 109 12.46 3.53 16.18
CA PRO A 109 11.24 3.14 16.87
C PRO A 109 10.03 3.13 15.93
N LEU A 110 9.08 2.21 16.15
CA LEU A 110 7.82 2.16 15.40
C LEU A 110 6.65 1.71 16.29
N GLY A 111 5.76 2.66 16.61
CA GLY A 111 4.62 2.40 17.49
C GLY A 111 5.12 1.97 18.87
N ASP A 112 4.69 0.79 19.32
CA ASP A 112 5.09 0.20 20.60
C ASP A 112 6.37 -0.66 20.52
N ASP A 113 7.00 -0.76 19.34
CA ASP A 113 8.29 -1.43 19.17
C ASP A 113 9.43 -0.39 19.15
N ASP A 114 10.01 -0.14 20.32
CA ASP A 114 11.13 0.80 20.49
C ASP A 114 12.36 0.42 19.66
N GLN A 115 12.50 -0.85 19.29
CA GLN A 115 13.69 -1.38 18.64
C GLN A 115 13.47 -1.74 17.17
N GLY A 116 12.21 -1.79 16.71
CA GLY A 116 11.82 -2.02 15.33
C GLY A 116 12.18 -3.41 14.79
N TYR A 117 12.32 -4.43 15.65
CA TYR A 117 12.82 -5.76 15.25
C TYR A 117 11.81 -6.57 14.42
N ASP A 118 10.51 -6.30 14.59
CA ASP A 118 9.44 -7.14 14.05
C ASP A 118 8.86 -6.62 12.73
N VAL A 119 9.60 -5.69 12.11
CA VAL A 119 9.25 -5.04 10.86
C VAL A 119 10.13 -5.59 9.73
N TYR A 120 9.48 -5.91 8.62
CA TYR A 120 10.12 -6.32 7.39
C TYR A 120 9.89 -5.24 6.34
N ALA A 121 10.95 -4.86 5.64
CA ALA A 121 10.91 -3.85 4.59
C ALA A 121 11.17 -4.52 3.24
N TYR A 122 10.15 -4.54 2.39
CA TYR A 122 10.22 -5.04 1.02
C TYR A 122 10.51 -3.86 0.10
N VAL A 123 11.48 -4.03 -0.80
CA VAL A 123 11.87 -3.00 -1.76
C VAL A 123 11.42 -3.42 -3.15
N THR A 124 10.74 -2.51 -3.84
CA THR A 124 10.30 -2.66 -5.23
C THR A 124 10.79 -1.47 -6.07
N LYS A 125 10.89 -1.66 -7.39
CA LYS A 125 11.31 -0.62 -8.34
C LYS A 125 10.17 -0.28 -9.31
N PRO A 126 9.15 0.51 -8.89
CA PRO A 126 8.05 0.88 -9.78
C PRO A 126 8.56 1.78 -10.92
N GLY A 127 8.09 1.54 -12.15
CA GLY A 127 8.34 2.43 -13.30
C GLY A 127 7.27 3.50 -13.46
N VAL A 128 6.05 3.22 -13.00
CA VAL A 128 4.89 4.13 -13.09
C VAL A 128 4.15 4.18 -11.75
N ARG A 129 3.63 5.37 -11.43
CA ARG A 129 2.66 5.60 -10.34
C ARG A 129 1.44 6.37 -10.86
N PHE A 130 0.35 6.34 -10.12
CA PHE A 130 -0.81 7.19 -10.41
C PHE A 130 -0.87 8.36 -9.44
N LYS A 131 -1.14 9.57 -9.94
CA LYS A 131 -1.48 10.73 -9.11
C LYS A 131 -2.93 11.12 -9.30
N TYR A 132 -3.53 11.72 -8.28
CA TYR A 132 -4.84 12.34 -8.41
C TYR A 132 -4.75 13.60 -9.29
N ALA A 133 -5.48 13.62 -10.40
CA ALA A 133 -5.50 14.72 -11.36
C ALA A 133 -6.96 14.91 -11.83
N PRO A 134 -7.74 15.80 -11.19
CA PRO A 134 -9.17 15.91 -11.46
C PRO A 134 -9.41 16.35 -12.91
N SER A 135 -10.09 15.49 -13.67
CA SER A 135 -10.50 15.73 -15.05
C SER A 135 -11.85 15.07 -15.31
N MET A 136 -12.61 15.63 -16.25
CA MET A 136 -13.92 15.11 -16.68
C MET A 136 -13.85 13.70 -17.28
N GLY A 137 -12.69 13.32 -17.83
CA GLY A 137 -12.47 12.00 -18.43
C GLY A 137 -12.04 10.94 -17.41
N CYS A 138 -10.98 11.22 -16.65
CA CYS A 138 -10.45 10.31 -15.65
C CYS A 138 -9.77 11.12 -14.54
N VAL A 139 -10.05 10.80 -13.27
CA VAL A 139 -9.58 11.60 -12.12
C VAL A 139 -8.16 11.24 -11.65
N ILE A 140 -7.46 10.42 -12.42
CA ILE A 140 -6.07 10.05 -12.16
C ILE A 140 -5.24 10.26 -13.42
N GLU A 141 -3.92 10.31 -13.24
CA GLU A 141 -2.95 10.39 -14.32
C GLU A 141 -1.78 9.44 -14.01
N ALA A 142 -1.34 8.67 -15.00
CA ALA A 142 -0.12 7.88 -14.92
C ALA A 142 1.10 8.80 -15.01
N VAL A 143 2.05 8.63 -14.12
CA VAL A 143 3.28 9.42 -14.05
C VAL A 143 4.45 8.47 -13.91
N THR A 144 5.50 8.71 -14.67
CA THR A 144 6.76 7.96 -14.57
C THR A 144 7.38 8.18 -13.20
N VAL A 145 7.82 7.09 -12.56
CA VAL A 145 8.62 7.18 -11.34
C VAL A 145 10.07 7.39 -11.76
N PRO A 146 10.73 8.45 -11.27
CA PRO A 146 12.16 8.67 -11.50
C PRO A 146 13.02 7.44 -11.17
N SER A 147 14.06 7.22 -11.97
CA SER A 147 14.94 6.05 -11.85
C SER A 147 15.84 6.08 -10.61
N ASP A 148 15.88 7.18 -9.88
CA ASP A 148 16.55 7.37 -8.59
C ASP A 148 15.61 7.10 -7.40
N LEU A 149 14.38 6.62 -7.63
CA LEU A 149 13.43 6.31 -6.56
C LEU A 149 13.11 4.82 -6.47
N VAL A 150 12.95 4.31 -5.26
CA VAL A 150 12.45 2.96 -4.96
C VAL A 150 11.25 3.05 -4.04
N CYS A 151 10.36 2.04 -4.07
CA CYS A 151 9.28 1.93 -3.10
C CYS A 151 9.66 0.93 -2.01
N VAL A 152 9.46 1.34 -0.75
CA VAL A 152 9.64 0.49 0.43
C VAL A 152 8.27 0.22 1.04
N ILE A 153 7.94 -1.06 1.21
CA ILE A 153 6.68 -1.53 1.77
C ILE A 153 6.99 -2.26 3.08
N TYR A 154 6.37 -1.82 4.16
CA TYR A 154 6.68 -2.31 5.49
C TYR A 154 5.58 -3.22 6.03
N VAL A 155 6.01 -4.39 6.48
CA VAL A 155 5.16 -5.43 7.06
C VAL A 155 5.53 -5.63 8.52
N ARG A 156 4.54 -5.58 9.40
CA ARG A 156 4.68 -6.00 10.80
C ARG A 156 4.22 -7.46 10.91
N MET A 157 5.06 -8.34 11.44
CA MET A 157 4.68 -9.75 11.59
C MET A 157 3.76 -9.94 12.80
N ASP A 158 2.79 -10.84 12.67
CA ASP A 158 1.88 -11.20 13.77
C ASP A 158 2.63 -12.00 14.85
N TYR A 159 3.59 -12.82 14.41
CA TYR A 159 4.46 -13.62 15.27
C TYR A 159 5.93 -13.26 15.00
N PRO A 160 6.56 -12.51 15.92
CA PRO A 160 7.98 -12.21 15.90
C PRO A 160 8.83 -13.47 15.78
N TYR A 161 9.86 -13.44 14.93
CA TYR A 161 10.78 -14.56 14.74
C TYR A 161 11.45 -14.94 16.07
N GLY A 162 11.31 -16.19 16.49
CA GLY A 162 11.81 -16.72 17.76
C GLY A 162 10.74 -16.94 18.84
N ARG A 163 9.48 -16.51 18.61
CA ARG A 163 8.35 -16.94 19.44
C ARG A 163 7.65 -18.13 18.77
N HIS A 164 7.53 -19.24 19.50
CA HIS A 164 7.03 -20.52 19.02
C HIS A 164 5.87 -20.42 18.04
N HIS A 165 6.02 -21.03 16.85
CA HIS A 165 4.87 -21.50 16.10
C HIS A 165 4.16 -22.57 16.94
N PRO A 166 2.82 -22.51 17.13
CA PRO A 166 2.11 -23.62 17.74
C PRO A 166 2.32 -24.84 16.83
N SER A 167 3.16 -25.76 17.29
CA SER A 167 3.47 -27.00 16.60
C SER A 167 2.16 -27.78 16.39
N GLY A 168 1.78 -28.03 15.12
CA GLY A 168 0.78 -29.04 14.78
C GLY A 168 -0.59 -28.53 14.33
N LYS A 169 -0.79 -27.24 14.04
CA LYS A 169 -1.98 -26.77 13.31
C LYS A 169 -1.54 -26.03 12.06
N SER A 170 -2.30 -26.22 10.98
CA SER A 170 -2.08 -25.65 9.65
C SER A 170 -1.44 -24.26 9.71
N THR A 171 -0.36 -24.08 8.96
CA THR A 171 0.36 -22.80 8.83
C THR A 171 -0.65 -21.66 8.68
N PRO A 172 -0.66 -20.67 9.57
CA PRO A 172 -1.61 -19.56 9.45
C PRO A 172 -1.40 -18.89 8.09
N MET A 173 -2.51 -18.74 7.36
CA MET A 173 -2.55 -18.22 5.99
C MET A 173 -2.15 -16.74 5.89
N SER A 174 -1.86 -16.07 7.02
CA SER A 174 -1.38 -14.69 7.11
C SER A 174 -0.24 -14.62 8.11
N ARG A 175 0.94 -14.17 7.67
CA ARG A 175 2.13 -14.04 8.53
C ARG A 175 2.39 -12.60 9.03
N GLY A 176 1.55 -11.63 8.66
CA GLY A 176 1.72 -10.23 9.07
C GLY A 176 0.78 -9.25 8.39
N ILE A 177 0.99 -7.97 8.68
CA ILE A 177 0.17 -6.85 8.22
C ILE A 177 1.07 -5.81 7.53
N VAL A 178 0.75 -5.45 6.29
CA VAL A 178 1.29 -4.27 5.60
C VAL A 178 0.76 -3.03 6.32
N THR A 179 1.66 -2.22 6.86
CA THR A 179 1.32 -1.07 7.71
C THR A 179 1.52 0.26 7.03
N HIS A 180 2.59 0.40 6.24
CA HIS A 180 2.95 1.61 5.54
C HIS A 180 3.80 1.30 4.30
N TRP A 181 3.82 2.24 3.37
CA TRP A 181 4.70 2.24 2.21
C TRP A 181 5.14 3.67 1.92
N GLU A 182 6.33 3.81 1.35
CA GLU A 182 6.91 5.09 0.99
C GLU A 182 7.74 4.95 -0.28
N VAL A 183 7.90 6.06 -0.99
CA VAL A 183 8.86 6.18 -2.09
C VAL A 183 10.05 6.96 -1.54
N VAL A 184 11.25 6.42 -1.71
CA VAL A 184 12.50 6.97 -1.17
C VAL A 184 13.58 6.97 -2.23
N GLU A 185 14.58 7.83 -2.03
CA GLU A 185 15.77 7.88 -2.88
C GLU A 185 16.52 6.56 -2.84
N ALA A 186 17.01 6.16 -4.02
CA ALA A 186 17.75 4.95 -4.25
C ALA A 186 19.25 5.20 -4.07
N ASP A 187 20.00 4.12 -3.82
CA ASP A 187 21.45 4.09 -3.80
C ASP A 187 22.03 4.33 -5.20
N GLU A 188 23.36 4.36 -5.31
CA GLU A 188 24.06 4.59 -6.58
C GLU A 188 23.69 3.56 -7.67
N ASN A 189 23.28 2.35 -7.27
CA ASN A 189 22.83 1.30 -8.18
C ASN A 189 21.34 1.44 -8.56
N GLY A 190 20.60 2.35 -7.93
CA GLY A 190 19.19 2.59 -8.19
C GLY A 190 18.25 1.50 -7.67
N LEU A 191 18.73 0.54 -6.88
CA LEU A 191 17.97 -0.66 -6.50
C LEU A 191 17.58 -0.68 -5.02
N LEU A 192 18.38 -0.10 -4.14
CA LEU A 192 18.11 -0.12 -2.70
C LEU A 192 17.88 1.29 -2.19
N PRO A 193 17.20 1.49 -1.05
CA PRO A 193 17.15 2.81 -0.44
C PRO A 193 18.56 3.35 -0.12
N ILE A 194 18.73 4.67 -0.24
CA ILE A 194 19.90 5.35 0.30
C ILE A 194 20.07 4.98 1.78
N ASP A 195 21.32 4.77 2.19
CA ASP A 195 21.68 4.37 3.55
C ASP A 195 20.93 3.13 4.08
N HIS A 196 20.56 2.17 3.21
CA HIS A 196 19.87 0.94 3.64
C HIS A 196 20.61 0.21 4.80
N LYS A 197 21.95 0.31 4.87
CA LYS A 197 22.76 -0.25 5.98
C LYS A 197 22.53 0.48 7.31
N GLN A 198 22.19 1.76 7.29
CA GLN A 198 21.86 2.56 8.47
C GLN A 198 20.36 2.50 8.79
N ARG A 199 19.50 2.27 7.80
CA ARG A 199 18.05 2.12 7.96
C ARG A 199 17.64 0.75 8.51
N TYR A 200 18.30 -0.32 8.06
CA TYR A 200 17.90 -1.69 8.34
C TYR A 200 18.95 -2.46 9.13
N ARG A 201 18.51 -3.48 9.86
CA ARG A 201 19.39 -4.31 10.70
C ARG A 201 20.01 -5.47 9.92
N ARG A 202 19.21 -6.18 9.11
CA ARG A 202 19.66 -7.35 8.36
C ARG A 202 18.98 -7.42 6.99
N ARG A 203 19.75 -7.66 5.93
CA ARG A 203 19.20 -8.06 4.63
C ARG A 203 18.95 -9.56 4.62
N LEU A 204 17.81 -9.99 4.09
CA LEU A 204 17.43 -11.39 3.96
C LEU A 204 17.79 -11.91 2.57
N TRP A 205 17.35 -11.19 1.55
CA TRP A 205 17.65 -11.39 0.13
C TRP A 205 17.61 -10.03 -0.59
#